data_AF-A0A438F7J3-F1
#
_entry.id   AF-A0A438F7J3-F1
#
_cell.length_a   1.000
_cell.length_b   1.000
_cell.length_c   1.000
_cell.angle_alpha   90.00
_cell.angle_beta   90.00
_cell.angle_gamma   90.00
#
_symmetry.space_group_name_H-M   'P 1'
#
loop_
_entity.id
_entity.type
_entity.pdbx_description
1 polymer ?
#
loop_
_entity_poly.entity_id
_entity_poly.type
_entity_poly.pdbx_seq_one_letter_code
_entity_poly.pdbx_strand_id
1 'polypeptide(L)'
;MPIYQMSIFRMPKVVVRRIEKVQRDFLWGGGNMERKVHMVKWEVVCTDKDKGGLGLRKLALLNKALLGKWIWRYAYDKDNLWRQVIKVKYGQEGLDWRPKRQMGRLV
;
A
#
# COMPACT_ATOMS: atom_id res chain seq x y z
N MET A 1 8.07 -0.63 -9.76
CA MET A 1 7.56 -0.68 -8.37
C MET A 1 7.24 -2.13 -8.00
N PRO A 2 7.72 -2.66 -6.86
CA PRO A 2 7.46 -4.05 -6.47
C PRO A 2 5.99 -4.23 -6.01
N ILE A 3 5.11 -4.55 -6.96
CA ILE A 3 3.66 -4.76 -6.74
C ILE A 3 3.39 -5.89 -5.73
N TYR A 4 4.22 -6.94 -5.78
CA TYR A 4 4.08 -8.12 -4.92
C TYR A 4 4.14 -7.74 -3.43
N GLN A 5 5.20 -7.05 -3.01
CA GLN A 5 5.38 -6.56 -1.63
C GLN A 5 4.23 -5.62 -1.20
N MET A 6 3.76 -4.76 -2.10
CA MET A 6 2.62 -3.87 -1.84
C MET A 6 1.30 -4.62 -1.70
N SER A 7 1.19 -5.82 -2.24
CA SER A 7 -0.03 -6.63 -2.16
C SER A 7 -0.10 -7.46 -0.90
N ILE A 8 1.04 -7.75 -0.27
CA ILE A 8 1.11 -8.62 0.91
C ILE A 8 1.28 -7.81 2.20
N PHE A 9 2.07 -6.72 2.17
CA PHE A 9 2.42 -5.96 3.36
C PHE A 9 1.79 -4.57 3.37
N ARG A 10 1.37 -4.13 4.57
CA ARG A 10 1.00 -2.73 4.79
C ARG A 10 2.23 -1.85 4.75
N MET A 11 2.31 -0.96 3.77
CA MET A 11 3.49 -0.12 3.60
C MET A 11 3.57 0.95 4.70
N PRO A 12 4.69 1.09 5.42
CA PRO A 12 4.89 2.17 6.36
C PRO A 12 4.86 3.54 5.66
N LYS A 13 4.30 4.55 6.33
CA LYS A 13 4.21 5.92 5.77
C LYS A 13 5.57 6.52 5.42
N VAL A 14 6.64 6.14 6.12
CA VAL A 14 8.02 6.58 5.83
C VAL A 14 8.51 6.03 4.49
N VAL A 15 8.23 4.76 4.19
CA VAL A 15 8.62 4.13 2.92
C VAL A 15 7.87 4.77 1.77
N VAL A 16 6.56 4.97 1.91
CA VAL A 16 5.74 5.71 0.93
C VAL A 16 6.36 7.07 0.62
N ARG A 17 6.64 7.87 1.66
CA ARG A 17 7.23 9.21 1.51
C ARG A 17 8.60 9.18 0.84
N ARG A 18 9.44 8.18 1.15
CA ARG A 18 10.76 8.03 0.53
C ARG A 18 10.66 7.72 -0.96
N ILE A 19 9.74 6.84 -1.36
CA ILE A 19 9.54 6.49 -2.77
C ILE A 19 8.91 7.67 -3.53
N GLU A 20 7.89 8.32 -2.96
CA GLU A 20 7.29 9.52 -3.56
C GLU A 20 8.29 10.68 -3.67
N LYS A 21 9.25 10.78 -2.75
CA LYS A 21 10.37 11.70 -2.88
C LYS A 21 11.23 11.35 -4.10
N VAL A 22 11.65 10.10 -4.29
CA VAL A 22 12.42 9.69 -5.48
C VAL A 22 11.66 9.98 -6.78
N GLN A 23 10.34 9.78 -6.81
CA GLN A 23 9.51 10.11 -7.97
C GLN A 23 9.44 11.62 -8.23
N ARG A 24 9.31 12.43 -7.18
CA ARG A 24 9.36 13.90 -7.28
C ARG A 24 10.72 14.40 -7.72
N ASP A 25 11.78 13.83 -7.16
CA ASP A 25 13.16 14.17 -7.50
C ASP A 25 13.46 13.78 -8.95
N PHE A 26 12.90 12.69 -9.47
CA PHE A 26 12.98 12.37 -10.89
C PHE A 26 12.23 13.38 -11.78
N LEU A 27 11.02 13.78 -11.38
CA LEU A 27 10.19 14.68 -12.19
C LEU A 27 10.72 16.12 -12.21
N TRP A 28 11.27 16.58 -11.07
CA TRP A 28 11.67 17.98 -10.87
C TRP A 28 13.18 18.18 -10.65
N GLY A 29 13.96 17.10 -10.50
CA GLY A 29 15.40 17.14 -10.27
C GLY A 29 16.17 16.88 -11.55
N GLY A 30 16.69 17.96 -12.14
CA GLY A 30 17.73 17.87 -13.15
C GLY A 30 19.10 17.93 -12.50
N GLY A 31 19.85 16.83 -12.57
CA GLY A 31 21.32 16.71 -12.61
C GLY A 31 22.22 17.29 -11.51
N ASN A 32 21.85 18.38 -10.85
CA ASN A 32 22.69 19.09 -9.92
C ASN A 32 21.94 19.37 -8.62
N MET A 33 22.68 19.47 -7.51
CA MET A 33 22.23 19.69 -6.13
C MET A 33 21.40 20.97 -5.88
N GLU A 34 20.82 21.57 -6.91
CA GLU A 34 19.91 22.70 -6.80
C GLU A 34 18.49 22.22 -6.53
N ARG A 35 17.96 22.59 -5.36
CA ARG A 35 16.54 22.40 -5.03
C ARG A 35 15.69 23.26 -5.97
N LYS A 36 15.20 22.70 -7.08
CA LYS A 36 14.17 23.36 -7.89
C LYS A 36 12.86 23.40 -7.11
N VAL A 37 12.27 24.58 -7.03
CA VAL A 37 10.97 24.80 -6.38
C VAL A 37 9.93 23.92 -7.07
N HIS A 38 9.23 23.08 -6.29
CA HIS A 38 8.12 22.29 -6.80
C HIS A 38 6.97 23.24 -7.15
N MET A 39 6.84 23.60 -8.43
CA MET A 39 5.84 24.56 -8.89
C MET A 39 4.41 23.99 -8.84
N VAL A 40 4.26 22.67 -8.82
CA VAL A 40 2.96 21.98 -8.81
C VAL A 40 2.85 21.07 -7.60
N LYS A 41 1.73 21.18 -6.85
CA LYS A 41 1.42 20.28 -5.73
C LYS A 41 1.44 18.82 -6.19
N TRP A 42 2.05 17.95 -5.41
CA TRP A 42 2.18 16.53 -5.76
C TRP A 42 0.81 15.87 -5.97
N GLU A 43 -0.21 16.31 -5.24
CA GLU A 43 -1.57 15.82 -5.38
C GLU A 43 -2.16 16.09 -6.75
N VAL A 44 -1.84 17.23 -7.37
CA VAL A 44 -2.27 17.62 -8.73
C VAL A 44 -1.51 16.79 -9.76
N VAL A 45 -0.22 16.55 -9.56
CA VAL A 45 0.55 15.65 -10.44
C VAL A 45 -0.03 14.22 -10.44
N CYS A 46 -0.56 13.77 -9.30
CA CYS A 46 -1.17 12.46 -9.16
C CYS A 46 -2.60 12.33 -9.72
N THR A 47 -3.25 13.41 -10.19
CA THR A 47 -4.59 13.29 -10.80
C THR A 47 -4.50 12.69 -12.21
N ASP A 48 -5.63 12.23 -12.73
CA ASP A 48 -5.71 11.66 -14.09
C ASP A 48 -5.30 12.69 -15.15
N LYS A 49 -4.79 12.21 -16.30
CA LYS A 49 -4.37 13.07 -17.41
C LYS A 49 -5.51 13.94 -17.93
N ASP A 50 -6.71 13.39 -18.00
CA ASP A 50 -7.92 14.10 -18.42
C ASP A 50 -8.33 15.24 -17.45
N LYS A 51 -7.78 15.21 -16.23
CA LYS A 51 -7.99 16.22 -15.17
C LYS A 51 -6.76 17.11 -14.98
N GLY A 52 -5.84 17.15 -15.95
CA GLY A 52 -4.66 18.01 -15.93
C GLY A 52 -3.49 17.50 -15.08
N GLY A 53 -3.51 16.24 -14.63
CA GLY A 53 -2.40 15.60 -13.92
C GLY A 53 -1.53 14.72 -14.82
N LEU A 54 -0.58 13.99 -14.21
CA LEU A 54 0.26 13.02 -14.92
C LEU A 54 -0.25 11.56 -14.81
N GLY A 55 -1.30 11.32 -14.02
CA GLY A 55 -1.82 9.98 -13.75
C GLY A 55 -0.93 9.15 -12.82
N LEU A 56 -0.04 9.79 -12.05
CA LEU A 56 0.82 9.08 -11.09
C LEU A 56 0.00 8.52 -9.93
N ARG A 57 0.03 7.20 -9.75
CA ARG A 57 -0.72 6.54 -8.68
C ARG A 57 -0.11 6.82 -7.31
N LYS A 58 -0.93 7.36 -6.40
CA LYS A 58 -0.57 7.51 -4.98
C LYS A 58 -0.31 6.13 -4.36
N LEU A 59 0.92 5.90 -3.90
CA LEU A 59 1.36 4.58 -3.42
C LEU A 59 0.59 4.11 -2.19
N ALA A 60 0.25 5.05 -1.29
CA ALA A 60 -0.57 4.75 -0.13
C ALA A 60 -1.96 4.20 -0.50
N LEU A 61 -2.58 4.75 -1.55
CA LEU A 61 -3.88 4.30 -2.06
C LEU A 61 -3.75 2.96 -2.77
N LEU A 62 -2.74 2.81 -3.63
CA LEU A 62 -2.48 1.57 -4.34
C LEU A 62 -2.24 0.40 -3.36
N ASN A 63 -1.43 0.60 -2.31
CA ASN A 63 -1.22 -0.41 -1.28
C ASN A 63 -2.51 -0.77 -0.54
N LYS A 64 -3.35 0.21 -0.17
CA LYS A 64 -4.66 -0.07 0.44
C LYS A 64 -5.55 -0.91 -0.48
N ALA A 65 -5.64 -0.53 -1.76
CA ALA A 65 -6.45 -1.25 -2.73
C ALA A 65 -5.97 -2.69 -2.96
N LEU A 66 -4.65 -2.90 -3.06
CA LEU A 66 -4.07 -4.23 -3.24
C LEU A 66 -4.29 -5.13 -2.02
N LEU A 67 -4.20 -4.58 -0.80
CA LEU A 67 -4.55 -5.34 0.42
C LEU A 67 -6.05 -5.64 0.48
N GLY A 68 -6.89 -4.67 0.12
CA GLY A 68 -8.34 -4.84 0.02
C GLY A 68 -8.76 -5.94 -0.95
N LYS A 69 -8.05 -6.08 -2.08
CA LYS A 69 -8.27 -7.18 -3.03
C LYS A 69 -8.12 -8.56 -2.37
N TRP A 70 -7.18 -8.73 -1.46
CA TRP A 70 -6.99 -10.00 -0.75
C TRP A 70 -8.05 -10.24 0.33
N ILE A 71 -8.46 -9.19 1.05
CA ILE A 71 -9.60 -9.23 1.97
C ILE A 71 -10.85 -9.69 1.22
N TRP A 72 -11.12 -9.06 0.07
CA TRP A 72 -12.26 -9.42 -0.77
C TRP A 72 -12.20 -10.87 -1.25
N ARG A 73 -11.04 -11.31 -1.76
CA ARG A 73 -10.83 -12.71 -2.18
C ARG A 73 -11.06 -13.70 -1.05
N TYR A 74 -10.61 -13.39 0.16
CA TYR A 74 -10.83 -14.25 1.32
C TYR A 74 -12.30 -14.38 1.71
N ALA A 75 -13.06 -13.30 1.58
CA ALA A 75 -14.48 -13.27 1.88
C ALA A 75 -15.31 -14.03 0.83
N TYR A 76 -14.98 -13.86 -0.44
CA TYR A 76 -15.74 -14.40 -1.57
C TYR A 76 -15.36 -15.86 -1.89
N ASP A 77 -14.07 -16.17 -1.95
CA ASP A 77 -13.58 -17.45 -2.46
C ASP A 77 -13.31 -18.41 -1.31
N LYS A 78 -14.33 -19.21 -0.98
CA LYS A 78 -14.34 -20.01 0.26
C LYS A 78 -13.57 -21.32 0.16
N ASP A 79 -13.41 -21.87 -1.04
CA ASP A 79 -12.92 -23.25 -1.24
C ASP A 79 -11.42 -23.33 -1.55
N ASN A 80 -10.75 -22.18 -1.54
CA ASN A 80 -9.35 -22.07 -1.90
C ASN A 80 -8.39 -22.56 -0.80
N LEU A 81 -7.37 -23.35 -1.16
CA LEU A 81 -6.42 -23.98 -0.20
C LEU A 81 -5.69 -22.96 0.68
N TRP A 82 -5.24 -21.84 0.11
CA TRP A 82 -4.53 -20.80 0.86
C TRP A 82 -5.40 -20.20 1.98
N ARG A 83 -6.72 -20.09 1.76
CA ARG A 83 -7.68 -19.60 2.76
C ARG A 83 -7.82 -20.60 3.90
N GLN A 84 -7.89 -21.89 3.60
CA GLN A 84 -7.94 -22.96 4.61
C GLN A 84 -6.69 -22.94 5.49
N VAL A 85 -5.51 -22.81 4.89
CA VAL A 85 -4.23 -22.69 5.62
C VAL A 85 -4.24 -21.47 6.56
N ILE A 86 -4.69 -20.30 6.09
CA ILE A 86 -4.81 -19.09 6.92
C ILE A 86 -5.80 -19.31 8.08
N LYS A 87 -6.96 -19.91 7.79
CA LYS A 87 -7.99 -20.21 8.80
C LYS A 87 -7.47 -21.13 9.90
N VAL A 88 -6.72 -22.18 9.54
CA VAL A 88 -6.14 -23.12 10.51
C VAL A 88 -5.04 -22.43 11.34
N LYS A 89 -4.17 -21.64 10.69
CA LYS A 89 -3.03 -21.01 11.35
C LYS A 89 -3.40 -19.90 12.35
N TYR A 90 -4.39 -19.07 12.00
CA TYR A 90 -4.73 -17.88 12.79
C TYR A 90 -6.09 -17.97 13.49
N GLY A 91 -6.87 -19.03 13.25
CA GLY A 91 -8.24 -19.16 13.72
C GLY A 91 -9.24 -18.35 12.88
N GLN A 92 -10.54 -18.56 13.15
CA GLN A 92 -11.63 -17.76 12.59
C GLN A 92 -12.51 -17.25 13.73
N GLU A 93 -12.38 -15.96 14.08
CA GLU A 93 -13.37 -15.23 14.89
C GLU A 93 -14.10 -14.25 13.95
N GLY A 94 -15.06 -14.77 13.18
CA GLY A 94 -15.83 -13.98 12.21
C GLY A 94 -15.10 -13.68 10.89
N LEU A 95 -15.30 -12.47 10.33
CA LEU A 95 -14.65 -11.99 9.11
C LEU A 95 -13.23 -11.45 9.33
N ASP A 96 -12.77 -11.35 10.58
CA ASP A 96 -11.49 -10.75 10.93
C ASP A 96 -10.47 -11.84 11.30
N TRP A 97 -9.26 -11.74 10.73
CA TRP A 97 -8.16 -12.69 10.91
C TRP A 97 -7.10 -12.16 11.89
N ARG A 98 -7.52 -11.32 12.84
CA ARG A 98 -6.55 -10.75 13.78
C ARG A 98 -5.96 -11.88 14.61
N PRO A 99 -4.63 -11.94 14.76
CA PRO A 99 -4.05 -12.82 15.76
C PRO A 99 -4.67 -12.46 17.11
N LYS A 100 -5.09 -13.47 17.87
CA LYS A 100 -5.52 -13.29 19.27
C LYS A 100 -4.47 -12.43 19.96
N ARG A 101 -4.89 -11.30 20.54
CA ARG A 101 -3.99 -10.53 21.41
C ARG A 101 -3.47 -11.52 22.45
N GLN A 102 -2.16 -11.74 22.49
CA GLN A 102 -1.57 -12.44 23.62
C GLN A 102 -1.82 -11.55 24.83
N MET A 103 -2.82 -11.91 25.63
CA MET A 103 -3.01 -11.35 26.95
C MET A 103 -1.75 -11.76 27.71
N GLY A 104 -0.90 -10.77 28.00
CA GLY A 104 0.38 -11.00 28.67
C GLY A 104 0.14 -11.88 29.88
N ARG A 105 0.73 -13.07 29.86
CA ARG A 105 0.81 -13.92 31.03
C ARG A 105 1.80 -13.21 31.96
N LEU A 106 1.27 -12.39 32.85
CA LEU A 106 2.00 -11.91 34.03
C LEU A 106 2.38 -13.17 34.81
N VAL A 107 3.67 -13.47 34.82
CA VAL A 107 4.35 -14.21 35.88
C VAL A 107 5.23 -13.19 36.58
#